data_AF-A0A1I3NED0-F1
#
_entry.id   AF-A0A1I3NED0-F1
#
_cell.length_a   1.000
_cell.length_b   1.000
_cell.length_c   1.000
_cell.angle_alpha   90.00
_cell.angle_beta   90.00
_cell.angle_gamma   90.00
#
_symmetry.space_group_name_H-M   'P 1'
#
loop_
_entity.id
_entity.type
_entity.pdbx_description
1 polymer ?
#
loop_
_entity_poly.entity_id
_entity_poly.type
_entity_poly.pdbx_seq_one_letter_code
_entity_poly.pdbx_strand_id
1 'polypeptide(L)'
;MPSKNPPRILIVEARFYDDLSDALLEGAKAALDEAGAHYDVVTVPGALEVPAVISFALDGADNGGTDYDGFVALGVVIRGETYHFDIVANESCRALMDLAVEESIAIGNGILTVENEEQAWVRARRTESDKGGFAARAALTMIELRTRLGA
;
A
#
# COMPACT_ATOMS: atom_id res chain seq x y z
N MET A 1 -17.58 4.49 -18.34
CA MET A 1 -17.40 5.90 -17.94
C MET A 1 -16.52 5.89 -16.71
N PRO A 2 -15.52 6.77 -16.55
CA PRO A 2 -14.85 6.88 -15.26
C PRO A 2 -15.93 7.14 -14.19
N SER A 3 -15.77 6.50 -13.03
CA SER A 3 -16.65 6.68 -11.87
C SER A 3 -16.89 8.18 -11.63
N LYS A 4 -18.12 8.57 -11.31
CA LYS A 4 -18.53 9.96 -11.11
C LYS A 4 -17.95 10.59 -9.84
N ASN A 5 -17.37 9.78 -8.95
CA ASN A 5 -16.82 10.21 -7.67
C ASN A 5 -15.30 9.95 -7.62
N PRO A 6 -14.53 10.84 -6.96
CA PRO A 6 -13.12 10.60 -6.69
C PRO A 6 -12.95 9.30 -5.88
N PRO A 7 -11.96 8.44 -6.24
CA PRO A 7 -11.75 7.19 -5.54
C PRO A 7 -11.32 7.44 -4.09
N ARG A 8 -11.75 6.57 -3.18
CA ARG A 8 -11.35 6.55 -1.78
C ARG A 8 -10.42 5.38 -1.50
N ILE A 9 -9.24 5.68 -1.00
CA ILE A 9 -8.17 4.70 -0.79
C ILE A 9 -7.86 4.56 0.70
N LEU A 10 -7.58 3.34 1.16
CA LEU A 10 -6.95 3.14 2.46
C LEU A 10 -5.44 2.95 2.28
N ILE A 11 -4.65 3.86 2.85
CA ILE A 11 -3.20 3.64 3.00
C ILE A 11 -2.97 2.90 4.31
N VAL A 12 -2.35 1.73 4.23
CA VAL A 12 -1.90 0.97 5.41
C VAL A 12 -0.38 1.01 5.44
N GLU A 13 0.19 1.74 6.40
CA GLU A 13 1.64 1.87 6.55
C GLU A 13 2.19 1.04 7.71
N ALA A 14 3.11 0.13 7.40
CA ALA A 14 3.95 -0.53 8.38
C ALA A 14 5.09 0.40 8.79
N ARG A 15 5.02 0.92 10.02
CA ARG A 15 5.96 1.91 10.55
C ARG A 15 6.96 1.25 11.51
N PHE A 16 8.05 0.74 10.91
CA PHE A 16 9.21 0.24 11.65
C PHE A 16 10.39 1.22 11.61
N TYR A 17 10.52 2.01 10.54
CA TYR A 17 11.53 3.05 10.36
C TYR A 17 10.83 4.39 10.09
N ASP A 18 10.69 5.24 11.10
CA ASP A 18 9.85 6.45 11.03
C ASP A 18 10.16 7.34 9.82
N ASP A 19 11.42 7.71 9.62
CA ASP A 19 11.81 8.64 8.56
C ASP A 19 11.61 8.07 7.14
N LEU A 20 11.81 6.75 6.98
CA LEU A 20 11.58 6.06 5.71
C LEU A 20 10.08 5.87 5.44
N SER A 21 9.30 5.58 6.48
CA SER A 21 7.84 5.52 6.40
C SER A 21 7.25 6.88 6.01
N ASP A 22 7.77 7.98 6.58
CA ASP A 22 7.34 9.33 6.22
C ASP A 22 7.64 9.64 4.75
N ALA A 23 8.82 9.26 4.24
CA ALA A 23 9.18 9.45 2.84
C ALA A 23 8.28 8.64 1.87
N LEU A 24 7.98 7.39 2.20
CA LEU A 24 7.02 6.58 1.42
C LEU A 24 5.61 7.18 1.47
N LEU A 25 5.16 7.60 2.64
CA LEU A 25 3.84 8.18 2.84
C LEU A 25 3.71 9.51 2.08
N GLU A 26 4.74 10.34 2.07
CA GLU A 26 4.79 11.58 1.28
C GLU A 26 4.59 11.29 -0.21
N GLY A 27 5.32 10.31 -0.75
CA GLY A 27 5.19 9.90 -2.15
C GLY A 27 3.78 9.41 -2.48
N ALA A 28 3.22 8.55 -1.63
CA ALA A 28 1.88 8.00 -1.82
C ALA A 28 0.81 9.10 -1.78
N LYS A 29 0.83 9.96 -0.75
CA LYS A 29 -0.11 11.07 -0.60
C LYS A 29 -0.03 12.03 -1.77
N ALA A 30 1.18 12.43 -2.18
CA ALA A 30 1.36 13.33 -3.32
C ALA A 30 0.74 12.77 -4.61
N ALA A 31 0.91 11.48 -4.88
CA ALA A 31 0.33 10.84 -6.05
C ALA A 31 -1.20 10.72 -5.98
N LEU A 32 -1.77 10.46 -4.80
CA LEU A 32 -3.23 10.43 -4.60
C LEU A 32 -3.85 11.82 -4.68
N ASP A 33 -3.19 12.82 -4.09
CA ASP A 33 -3.60 14.24 -4.15
C ASP A 33 -3.60 14.75 -5.59
N GLU A 34 -2.57 14.42 -6.38
CA GLU A 34 -2.48 14.77 -7.81
C GLU A 34 -3.63 14.15 -8.62
N ALA A 35 -4.08 12.94 -8.25
CA ALA A 35 -5.22 12.27 -8.86
C ALA A 35 -6.58 12.75 -8.34
N GLY A 36 -6.62 13.63 -7.33
CA GLY A 36 -7.83 14.11 -6.68
C GLY A 36 -8.55 13.02 -5.86
N ALA A 37 -7.84 11.98 -5.42
CA ALA A 37 -8.39 10.90 -4.64
C ALA A 37 -8.52 11.27 -3.15
N HIS A 38 -9.47 10.65 -2.47
CA HIS A 38 -9.56 10.71 -1.02
C HIS A 38 -8.81 9.53 -0.40
N TYR A 39 -8.28 9.73 0.80
CA TYR A 39 -7.64 8.62 1.51
C TYR A 39 -7.70 8.76 3.02
N ASP A 40 -7.72 7.61 3.66
CA ASP A 40 -7.51 7.43 5.09
C ASP A 40 -6.14 6.74 5.30
N VAL A 41 -5.50 6.97 6.44
CA VAL A 41 -4.18 6.38 6.77
C VAL A 41 -4.30 5.60 8.07
N VAL A 42 -3.89 4.34 8.06
CA VAL A 42 -3.78 3.49 9.25
C VAL A 42 -2.34 3.01 9.38
N THR A 43 -1.79 3.13 10.59
CA THR A 43 -0.44 2.68 10.91
C THR A 43 -0.48 1.35 11.63
N VAL A 44 0.38 0.42 11.20
CA VAL A 44 0.57 -0.91 11.79
C VAL A 44 2.04 -1.09 12.20
N PRO A 45 2.35 -1.97 13.16
CA PRO A 45 3.73 -2.12 13.65
C PRO A 45 4.69 -2.72 12.62
N GLY A 46 4.20 -3.55 11.69
CA GLY A 46 5.05 -4.27 10.74
C GLY A 46 4.33 -4.66 9.44
N ALA A 47 5.13 -5.08 8.45
CA ALA A 47 4.63 -5.42 7.12
C ALA A 47 3.73 -6.67 7.12
N LEU A 48 3.87 -7.56 8.10
CA LEU A 48 3.05 -8.75 8.25
C LEU A 48 1.60 -8.44 8.66
N GLU A 49 1.37 -7.31 9.31
CA GLU A 49 0.02 -6.91 9.74
C GLU A 49 -0.76 -6.17 8.65
N VAL A 50 -0.09 -5.71 7.59
CA VAL A 50 -0.72 -4.94 6.51
C VAL A 50 -1.87 -5.71 5.83
N PRO A 51 -1.71 -6.98 5.41
CA PRO A 51 -2.80 -7.75 4.81
C PRO A 51 -4.00 -7.92 5.76
N ALA A 52 -3.74 -8.14 7.05
CA ALA A 52 -4.80 -8.32 8.04
C ALA A 52 -5.63 -7.04 8.23
N VAL A 53 -4.98 -5.86 8.23
CA VAL A 53 -5.71 -4.59 8.35
C VAL A 53 -6.52 -4.26 7.10
N ILE A 54 -6.06 -4.65 5.91
CA ILE A 54 -6.89 -4.58 4.70
C ILE A 54 -8.12 -5.48 4.86
N SER A 55 -7.95 -6.73 5.31
CA SER A 55 -9.07 -7.63 5.59
C SER A 55 -10.04 -7.05 6.63
N PHE A 56 -9.56 -6.41 7.71
CA PHE A 56 -10.43 -5.74 8.68
C PHE A 56 -11.23 -4.58 8.05
N ALA A 57 -10.66 -3.87 7.09
CA ALA A 57 -11.36 -2.80 6.39
C ALA A 57 -12.48 -3.36 5.48
N LEU A 58 -12.24 -4.49 4.81
CA LEU A 58 -13.25 -5.20 4.01
C LEU A 58 -14.41 -5.68 4.90
N ASP A 59 -14.11 -6.39 5.99
CA ASP A 59 -15.11 -6.83 6.96
C ASP A 59 -15.88 -5.62 7.53
N GLY A 60 -15.17 -4.52 7.79
CA GLY A 60 -15.76 -3.27 8.25
C GLY A 60 -16.76 -2.69 7.24
N ALA A 61 -16.41 -2.67 5.96
CA ALA A 61 -17.27 -2.18 4.88
C ALA A 61 -18.57 -3.01 4.76
N ASP A 62 -18.46 -4.34 4.82
CA ASP A 62 -19.62 -5.25 4.80
C ASP A 62 -20.57 -5.02 5.99
N ASN A 63 -20.04 -4.53 7.12
CA ASN A 63 -20.80 -4.17 8.31
C ASN A 63 -21.29 -2.71 8.32
N GLY A 64 -21.26 -2.02 7.18
CA GLY A 64 -21.72 -0.64 7.03
C GLY A 64 -20.67 0.42 7.41
N GLY A 65 -19.41 0.02 7.50
CA GLY A 65 -18.26 0.91 7.67
C GLY A 65 -17.88 1.66 6.39
N THR A 66 -16.63 2.11 6.33
CA THR A 66 -16.13 2.83 5.15
C THR A 66 -15.79 1.84 4.04
N ASP A 67 -16.41 2.02 2.88
CA ASP A 67 -16.05 1.31 1.66
C ASP A 67 -14.89 2.03 0.97
N TYR A 68 -13.86 1.27 0.59
CA TYR A 68 -12.65 1.76 -0.06
C TYR A 68 -12.55 1.17 -1.46
N ASP A 69 -12.34 2.03 -2.45
CA ASP A 69 -12.18 1.62 -3.85
C ASP A 69 -10.87 0.84 -4.06
N GLY A 70 -9.85 1.08 -3.22
CA GLY A 70 -8.60 0.34 -3.24
C GLY A 70 -7.68 0.66 -2.07
N PHE A 71 -6.51 0.03 -2.08
CA PHE A 71 -5.57 0.02 -0.96
C PHE A 71 -4.16 0.34 -1.42
N VAL A 72 -3.38 0.99 -0.56
CA VAL A 72 -1.94 1.17 -0.74
C VAL A 72 -1.23 0.61 0.47
N ALA A 73 -0.45 -0.45 0.26
CA ALA A 73 0.35 -1.10 1.30
C ALA A 73 1.75 -0.48 1.31
N LEU A 74 2.15 0.17 2.39
CA LEU A 74 3.47 0.77 2.54
C LEU A 74 4.24 0.08 3.66
N GLY A 75 5.55 -0.05 3.48
CA GLY A 75 6.43 -0.59 4.51
C GLY A 75 7.86 -0.64 4.03
N VAL A 76 8.81 -0.77 4.96
CA VAL A 76 10.22 -0.97 4.62
C VAL A 76 10.77 -2.13 5.42
N VAL A 77 11.31 -3.11 4.69
CA VAL A 77 12.01 -4.27 5.21
C VAL A 77 13.45 -4.16 4.68
N ILE A 78 14.41 -4.02 5.60
CA ILE A 78 15.84 -3.93 5.28
C ILE A 78 16.50 -5.24 5.75
N ARG A 79 17.31 -5.87 4.90
CA ARG A 79 18.01 -7.11 5.27
C ARG A 79 18.96 -6.83 6.42
N GLY A 80 18.68 -7.47 7.56
CA GLY A 80 19.57 -7.51 8.71
C GLY A 80 20.35 -8.82 8.77
N GLU A 81 20.82 -9.17 9.97
CA GLU A 81 21.61 -10.39 10.21
C GLU A 81 20.77 -11.67 10.32
N THR A 82 19.46 -11.53 10.55
CA THR A 82 18.56 -12.66 10.80
C THR A 82 17.72 -13.00 9.58
N TYR A 83 17.38 -14.28 9.44
CA TYR A 83 16.47 -14.78 8.40
C TYR A 83 15.05 -14.20 8.47
N HIS A 84 14.71 -13.52 9.58
CA HIS A 84 13.40 -12.91 9.76
C HIS A 84 13.08 -11.88 8.67
N PHE A 85 14.09 -11.25 8.08
CA PHE A 85 13.94 -10.40 6.89
C PHE A 85 13.20 -11.11 5.75
N ASP A 86 13.69 -12.29 5.34
CA ASP A 86 13.13 -13.02 4.20
C ASP A 86 11.70 -13.49 4.52
N ILE A 87 11.41 -13.85 5.78
CA ILE A 87 10.05 -14.21 6.22
C ILE A 87 9.11 -13.02 6.06
N VAL A 88 9.47 -11.86 6.62
CA VAL A 88 8.62 -10.65 6.57
C VAL A 88 8.40 -10.20 5.14
N ALA A 89 9.48 -10.12 4.35
CA ALA A 89 9.44 -9.69 2.95
C ALA A 89 8.56 -10.61 2.08
N ASN A 90 8.74 -11.93 2.21
CA ASN A 90 8.02 -12.89 1.36
C ASN A 90 6.56 -13.01 1.77
N GLU A 91 6.28 -13.21 3.06
CA GLU A 91 4.92 -13.47 3.52
C GLU A 91 4.03 -12.23 3.43
N SER A 92 4.55 -11.01 3.63
CA SER A 92 3.76 -9.80 3.42
C SER A 92 3.36 -9.64 1.95
N CYS A 93 4.30 -9.87 1.01
CA CYS A 93 4.02 -9.75 -0.42
C CYS A 93 3.09 -10.86 -0.90
N ARG A 94 3.29 -12.09 -0.43
CA ARG A 94 2.44 -13.24 -0.75
C ARG A 94 1.01 -12.99 -0.27
N ALA A 95 0.83 -12.62 0.99
CA ALA A 95 -0.50 -12.40 1.55
C ALA A 95 -1.25 -11.24 0.87
N LEU A 96 -0.55 -10.15 0.49
CA LEU A 96 -1.17 -9.08 -0.30
C LEU A 96 -1.61 -9.56 -1.68
N MET A 97 -0.80 -10.38 -2.34
CA MET A 97 -1.13 -10.93 -3.65
C MET A 97 -2.33 -11.89 -3.57
N ASP A 98 -2.32 -12.80 -2.59
CA ASP A 98 -3.42 -13.74 -2.35
C ASP A 98 -4.71 -12.95 -2.05
N LEU A 99 -4.67 -11.95 -1.17
CA LEU A 99 -5.80 -11.11 -0.83
C LEU A 99 -6.35 -10.31 -2.03
N ALA A 100 -5.48 -9.74 -2.87
CA ALA A 100 -5.90 -9.02 -4.07
C ALA A 100 -6.65 -9.93 -5.07
N VAL A 101 -6.23 -11.20 -5.19
CA VAL A 101 -6.85 -12.17 -6.07
C VAL A 101 -8.14 -12.73 -5.49
N GLU A 102 -8.13 -13.13 -4.22
CA GLU A 102 -9.26 -13.76 -3.54
C GLU A 102 -10.43 -12.78 -3.39
N GLU A 103 -10.16 -11.53 -2.99
CA GLU A 103 -11.20 -10.51 -2.77
C GLU A 103 -11.47 -9.65 -4.02
N SER A 104 -10.70 -9.85 -5.10
CA SER A 104 -10.80 -9.06 -6.34
C SER A 104 -10.71 -7.55 -6.10
N ILE A 105 -9.78 -7.13 -5.23
CA ILE A 105 -9.58 -5.72 -4.83
C ILE A 105 -8.32 -5.10 -5.44
N ALA A 106 -8.32 -3.77 -5.54
CA ALA A 106 -7.18 -3.01 -6.04
C ALA A 106 -6.15 -2.76 -4.93
N ILE A 107 -4.94 -3.31 -5.06
CA ILE A 107 -3.84 -3.10 -4.10
C ILE A 107 -2.60 -2.55 -4.83
N GLY A 108 -2.11 -1.40 -4.38
CA GLY A 108 -0.79 -0.90 -4.69
C GLY A 108 0.24 -1.35 -3.67
N ASN A 109 1.16 -2.24 -4.05
CA ASN A 109 2.21 -2.73 -3.16
C ASN A 109 3.45 -1.83 -3.19
N GLY A 110 3.67 -1.10 -2.09
CA GLY A 110 4.83 -0.25 -1.81
C GLY A 110 5.67 -0.75 -0.63
N ILE A 111 5.58 -2.04 -0.28
CA ILE A 111 6.47 -2.65 0.71
C ILE A 111 7.85 -2.83 0.08
N LEU A 112 8.82 -2.06 0.56
CA LEU A 112 10.20 -2.11 0.10
C LEU A 112 10.94 -3.28 0.75
N THR A 113 11.62 -4.06 -0.08
CA THR A 113 12.53 -5.12 0.35
C THR A 113 13.92 -4.81 -0.19
N VAL A 114 14.82 -4.37 0.68
CA VAL A 114 16.13 -3.82 0.29
C VAL A 114 17.27 -4.40 1.12
N GLU A 115 18.50 -4.33 0.59
CA GLU A 115 19.67 -4.91 1.25
C GLU A 115 20.27 -3.97 2.33
N ASN A 116 20.00 -2.67 2.26
CA ASN A 116 20.53 -1.68 3.20
C ASN A 116 19.72 -0.37 3.21
N GLU A 117 20.05 0.52 4.15
CA GLU A 117 19.37 1.80 4.35
C GLU A 117 19.54 2.77 3.18
N GLU A 118 20.72 2.81 2.56
CA GLU A 118 20.97 3.66 1.39
C GLU A 118 20.00 3.32 0.25
N GLN A 119 19.82 2.03 -0.04
CA GLN A 119 18.83 1.55 -1.00
C GLN A 119 17.39 1.85 -0.59
N ALA A 120 17.10 1.86 0.70
CA ALA A 120 15.79 2.21 1.24
C ALA A 120 15.46 3.67 0.92
N TRP A 121 16.40 4.59 1.19
CA TRP A 121 16.23 6.02 0.94
C TRP A 121 16.02 6.35 -0.53
N VAL A 122 16.83 5.78 -1.43
CA VAL A 122 16.70 5.97 -2.88
C VAL A 122 15.34 5.51 -3.39
N ARG A 123 14.77 4.47 -2.77
CA ARG A 123 13.46 3.93 -3.14
C ARG A 123 12.31 4.71 -2.53
N ALA A 124 12.45 5.14 -1.27
CA ALA A 124 11.37 5.77 -0.52
C ALA A 124 11.12 7.22 -0.95
N ARG A 125 12.19 8.00 -1.22
CA ARG A 125 12.07 9.43 -1.51
C ARG A 125 11.30 9.69 -2.80
N ARG A 126 10.32 10.61 -2.70
CA ARG A 126 9.54 11.12 -3.82
C ARG A 126 10.39 11.77 -4.91
N THR A 127 11.52 12.37 -4.56
CA THR A 127 12.44 13.01 -5.51
C THR A 127 13.37 12.03 -6.23
N GLU A 128 13.34 10.75 -5.85
CA GLU A 128 14.19 9.70 -6.40
C GLU A 128 13.33 8.63 -7.07
N SER A 129 13.25 7.41 -6.54
CA SER A 129 12.46 6.35 -7.17
C SER A 129 10.97 6.38 -6.83
N ASP A 130 10.56 7.19 -5.84
CA ASP A 130 9.17 7.42 -5.44
C ASP A 130 8.31 6.14 -5.36
N LYS A 131 8.77 5.14 -4.59
CA LYS A 131 8.02 3.87 -4.52
C LYS A 131 6.69 4.00 -3.81
N GLY A 132 6.55 4.95 -2.88
CA GLY A 132 5.26 5.30 -2.28
C GLY A 132 4.27 5.81 -3.33
N GLY A 133 4.69 6.79 -4.15
CA GLY A 133 3.84 7.31 -5.23
C GLY A 133 3.59 6.28 -6.33
N PHE A 134 4.58 5.42 -6.64
CA PHE A 134 4.38 4.33 -7.60
C PHE A 134 3.31 3.35 -7.12
N ALA A 135 3.33 2.97 -5.84
CA ALA A 135 2.32 2.11 -5.25
C ALA A 135 0.93 2.77 -5.29
N ALA A 136 0.82 4.06 -4.95
CA ALA A 136 -0.43 4.81 -5.08
C ALA A 136 -0.96 4.84 -6.52
N ARG A 137 -0.11 5.13 -7.51
CA ARG A 137 -0.48 5.10 -8.93
C ARG A 137 -0.89 3.70 -9.39
N ALA A 138 -0.25 2.66 -8.87
CA ALA A 138 -0.62 1.28 -9.14
C ALA A 138 -2.03 0.96 -8.60
N ALA A 139 -2.33 1.38 -7.35
CA ALA A 139 -3.67 1.23 -6.78
C ALA A 139 -4.73 1.92 -7.64
N LEU A 140 -4.52 3.19 -8.01
CA LEU A 140 -5.43 3.95 -8.89
C LEU A 140 -5.65 3.27 -10.24
N THR A 141 -4.58 2.76 -10.85
CA THR A 141 -4.67 2.00 -12.11
C THR A 141 -5.51 0.74 -11.94
N MET A 142 -5.31 0.01 -10.84
CA MET A 142 -6.08 -1.20 -10.54
C MET A 142 -7.56 -0.90 -10.27
N ILE A 143 -7.89 0.23 -9.63
CA ILE A 143 -9.27 0.72 -9.45
C ILE A 143 -9.93 0.97 -10.81
N GLU A 144 -9.22 1.66 -11.72
CA GLU A 144 -9.73 1.92 -13.06
C GLU A 144 -9.96 0.62 -13.83
N LEU A 145 -9.02 -0.33 -13.74
CA LEU A 145 -9.14 -1.64 -14.38
C LEU A 145 -10.32 -2.44 -13.84
N ARG A 146 -10.48 -2.52 -12.51
CA ARG A 146 -11.60 -3.19 -11.84
C ARG A 146 -12.94 -2.62 -12.31
N THR A 147 -13.06 -1.28 -12.30
CA THR A 147 -14.25 -0.56 -12.79
C THR A 147 -14.51 -0.83 -14.27
N ARG A 148 -13.47 -0.77 -15.11
CA ARG A 148 -13.58 -0.98 -16.57
C ARG A 148 -14.01 -2.40 -16.92
N LEU A 149 -13.59 -3.38 -16.12
CA LEU A 149 -13.94 -4.79 -16.30
C LEU A 149 -15.28 -5.17 -15.63
N GLY A 150 -15.88 -4.26 -14.86
CA GLY A 150 -17.19 -4.49 -14.22
C GLY A 150 -17.13 -5.46 -13.04
N ALA A 151 -15.98 -5.54 -12.38
CA ALA A 151 -15.79 -6.29 -11.14
C ALA A 151 -16.03 -5.39 -9.92
#